data_AF-B8LQC3-F1
#
_entry.id   AF-B8LQC3-F1
#
_cell.length_a   1.000
_cell.length_b   1.000
_cell.length_c   1.000
_cell.angle_alpha   90.00
_cell.angle_beta   90.00
_cell.angle_gamma   90.00
#
_symmetry.space_group_name_H-M   'P 1'
#
loop_
_entity.id
_entity.type
_entity.pdbx_description
1 polymer ?
#
loop_
_entity_poly.entity_id
_entity_poly.type
_entity_poly.pdbx_seq_one_letter_code
_entity_poly.pdbx_strand_id
1 'polypeptide(L)'
;MSKTERAHQKYREGHHEEALQLYTQALAVAKLDAHKIALHSNRAACYLKLQNFKKAAEECSAVLELDRKHSGALMLRAQTLVAMKDYHSALFDVNRLIELNPSSDVYRNLQARLRTQLSLAPIPESEEEVLASDAEETQSRSPVTRKSPMNVSPTQKFPIHESTQESPNSESSSSSSQGISTSHPKGWDAKPKPKGHSGLDYSRWDKVESDSSDDEEDEDSEPQYRFRLRTVGVRPVT
;
A
#
# COMPACT_ATOMS: atom_id res chain seq x y z
N MET A 1 -8.39 -20.73 -34.32
CA MET A 1 -8.37 -19.88 -33.12
C MET A 1 -6.96 -19.79 -32.60
N SER A 2 -6.45 -18.57 -32.43
CA SER A 2 -5.15 -18.33 -31.77
C SER A 2 -5.16 -18.86 -30.33
N LYS A 3 -3.98 -19.20 -29.78
CA LYS A 3 -3.85 -19.57 -28.35
C LYS A 3 -4.40 -18.46 -27.44
N THR A 4 -4.23 -17.20 -27.83
CA THR A 4 -4.75 -16.03 -27.12
C THR A 4 -6.27 -15.98 -27.13
N GLU A 5 -6.90 -16.19 -28.29
CA GLU A 5 -8.36 -16.22 -28.41
C GLU A 5 -8.98 -17.34 -27.57
N ARG A 6 -8.37 -18.52 -27.58
CA ARG A 6 -8.78 -19.63 -26.70
C ARG A 6 -8.65 -19.28 -25.23
N ALA A 7 -7.57 -18.59 -24.85
CA ALA A 7 -7.37 -18.12 -23.48
C ALA A 7 -8.42 -17.07 -23.06
N HIS A 8 -8.77 -16.13 -23.96
CA HIS A 8 -9.85 -15.17 -23.73
C HIS A 8 -11.19 -15.86 -23.52
N GLN A 9 -11.48 -16.89 -24.33
CA GLN A 9 -12.70 -17.69 -24.18
C GLN A 9 -12.75 -18.38 -22.81
N LYS A 10 -11.67 -19.08 -22.43
CA LYS A 10 -11.56 -19.75 -21.13
C LYS A 10 -11.67 -18.77 -19.95
N TYR A 11 -11.10 -17.58 -20.09
CA TYR A 11 -11.22 -16.53 -19.08
C TYR A 11 -12.69 -16.08 -18.89
N ARG A 12 -13.44 -15.90 -19.99
CA ARG A 12 -14.87 -15.53 -19.93
C ARG A 12 -15.74 -16.65 -19.35
N GLU A 13 -15.35 -17.90 -19.55
CA GLU A 13 -16.02 -19.07 -18.97
C GLU A 13 -15.70 -19.28 -17.48
N GLY A 14 -14.79 -18.50 -16.88
CA GLY A 14 -14.37 -18.66 -15.49
C GLY A 14 -13.24 -19.68 -15.27
N HIS A 15 -12.80 -20.37 -16.33
CA HIS A 15 -11.69 -21.31 -16.30
C HIS A 15 -10.33 -20.57 -16.28
N HIS A 16 -10.05 -19.86 -15.20
CA HIS A 16 -8.91 -18.95 -15.09
C HIS A 16 -7.55 -19.66 -15.09
N GLU A 17 -7.46 -20.87 -14.51
CA GLU A 17 -6.21 -21.66 -14.52
C GLU A 17 -5.85 -22.15 -15.93
N GLU A 18 -6.83 -22.66 -16.68
CA GLU A 18 -6.65 -23.08 -18.08
C GLU A 18 -6.28 -21.87 -18.97
N ALA A 19 -6.96 -20.74 -18.77
CA ALA A 19 -6.62 -19.50 -19.48
C ALA A 19 -5.16 -19.10 -19.22
N LEU A 20 -4.68 -19.23 -17.99
CA LEU A 20 -3.32 -18.91 -17.60
C LEU A 20 -2.28 -19.80 -18.29
N GLN A 21 -2.54 -21.10 -18.39
CA GLN A 21 -1.67 -22.03 -19.12
C GLN A 21 -1.58 -21.62 -20.60
N LEU A 22 -2.72 -21.31 -21.22
CA LEU A 22 -2.75 -20.87 -22.62
C LEU A 22 -2.02 -19.53 -22.83
N TYR A 23 -2.17 -18.56 -21.93
CA TYR A 23 -1.40 -17.30 -21.99
C TYR A 23 0.09 -17.53 -21.79
N THR A 24 0.49 -18.45 -20.90
CA THR A 24 1.89 -18.79 -20.68
C THR A 24 2.53 -19.38 -21.94
N GLN A 25 1.82 -20.29 -22.60
CA GLN A 25 2.25 -20.84 -23.88
C GLN A 25 2.30 -19.79 -24.99
N ALA A 26 1.37 -18.83 -24.99
CA ALA A 26 1.38 -17.72 -25.95
C ALA A 26 2.55 -16.77 -25.69
N LEU A 27 2.90 -16.53 -24.43
CA LEU A 27 4.02 -15.66 -24.05
C LEU A 27 5.36 -16.26 -24.47
N ALA A 28 5.53 -17.58 -24.38
CA ALA A 28 6.75 -18.27 -24.79
C ALA A 28 7.09 -18.08 -26.28
N VAL A 29 6.08 -17.83 -27.13
CA VAL A 29 6.27 -17.60 -28.58
C VAL A 29 6.17 -16.11 -28.97
N ALA A 30 5.86 -15.23 -28.02
CA ALA A 30 5.66 -13.81 -28.28
C ALA A 30 6.99 -13.08 -28.52
N LYS A 31 7.15 -12.49 -29.71
CA LYS A 31 8.36 -11.75 -30.09
C LYS A 31 8.25 -10.24 -29.89
N LEU A 32 7.06 -9.67 -30.12
CA LEU A 32 6.80 -8.23 -29.99
C LEU A 32 6.50 -7.86 -28.55
N ASP A 33 7.06 -6.76 -28.08
CA ASP A 33 6.81 -6.26 -26.73
C ASP A 33 5.36 -5.84 -26.53
N ALA A 34 4.69 -5.29 -27.55
CA ALA A 34 3.26 -5.03 -27.50
C ALA A 34 2.42 -6.29 -27.21
N HIS A 35 2.81 -7.44 -27.78
CA HIS A 35 2.14 -8.71 -27.48
C HIS A 35 2.47 -9.21 -26.08
N LYS A 36 3.72 -9.08 -25.62
CA LYS A 36 4.11 -9.42 -24.25
C LYS A 36 3.35 -8.59 -23.22
N ILE A 37 3.24 -7.28 -23.43
CA ILE A 37 2.46 -6.36 -22.59
C ILE A 37 1.01 -6.87 -22.48
N ALA A 38 0.34 -7.14 -23.60
CA ALA A 38 -1.03 -7.64 -23.59
C ALA A 38 -1.15 -8.99 -22.86
N LEU A 39 -0.19 -9.91 -23.05
CA LEU A 39 -0.20 -11.22 -22.41
C LEU A 39 0.04 -11.16 -20.91
N HIS A 40 1.00 -10.37 -20.45
CA HIS A 40 1.25 -10.14 -19.02
C HIS A 40 0.05 -9.47 -18.35
N SER A 41 -0.56 -8.45 -18.97
CA SER A 41 -1.79 -7.83 -18.46
C SER A 41 -2.95 -8.83 -18.31
N ASN A 42 -3.13 -9.72 -19.29
CA ASN A 42 -4.17 -10.76 -19.22
C ASN A 42 -3.86 -11.83 -18.15
N ARG A 43 -2.59 -12.22 -17.98
CA ARG A 43 -2.16 -13.11 -16.90
C ARG A 43 -2.38 -12.49 -15.52
N ALA A 44 -2.07 -11.21 -15.35
CA ALA A 44 -2.33 -10.47 -14.12
C ALA A 44 -3.82 -10.51 -13.75
N ALA A 45 -4.71 -10.29 -14.73
CA ALA A 45 -6.15 -10.41 -14.54
C ALA A 45 -6.59 -11.82 -14.12
N CYS A 46 -5.99 -12.88 -14.71
CA CYS A 46 -6.25 -14.26 -14.30
C CYS A 46 -5.81 -14.51 -12.85
N TYR A 47 -4.61 -14.07 -12.47
CA TYR A 47 -4.12 -14.23 -11.10
C TYR A 47 -4.97 -13.47 -10.08
N LEU A 48 -5.49 -12.29 -10.45
CA LEU A 48 -6.45 -11.57 -9.61
C LEU A 48 -7.74 -12.34 -9.37
N LYS A 49 -8.29 -12.98 -10.42
CA LYS A 49 -9.48 -13.84 -10.28
C LYS A 49 -9.21 -15.07 -9.43
N LEU A 50 -7.99 -15.60 -9.49
CA LEU A 50 -7.51 -16.69 -8.64
C LEU A 50 -7.06 -16.23 -7.24
N GLN A 51 -7.23 -14.95 -6.90
CA GLN A 51 -6.78 -14.34 -5.63
C GLN A 51 -5.28 -14.51 -5.33
N ASN A 52 -4.47 -14.79 -6.35
CA ASN A 52 -3.02 -14.84 -6.23
C ASN A 52 -2.43 -13.45 -6.45
N PHE A 53 -2.61 -12.59 -5.45
CA PHE A 53 -2.25 -11.17 -5.56
C PHE A 53 -0.74 -10.95 -5.77
N LYS A 54 0.13 -11.78 -5.18
CA LYS A 54 1.59 -11.68 -5.36
C LYS A 54 1.97 -11.85 -6.83
N LYS A 55 1.52 -12.93 -7.47
CA LYS A 55 1.80 -13.18 -8.89
C LYS A 55 1.14 -12.15 -9.80
N ALA A 56 -0.07 -11.68 -9.45
CA ALA A 56 -0.69 -10.60 -10.21
C ALA A 56 0.16 -9.32 -10.22
N ALA A 57 0.74 -8.95 -9.07
CA ALA A 57 1.61 -7.77 -8.96
C ALA A 57 2.93 -7.94 -9.73
N GLU A 58 3.50 -9.16 -9.76
CA GLU A 58 4.68 -9.50 -10.56
C GLU A 58 4.39 -9.35 -12.06
N GLU A 59 3.27 -9.89 -12.56
CA GLU A 59 2.86 -9.74 -13.96
C GLU A 59 2.64 -8.26 -14.34
N CYS A 60 2.01 -7.47 -13.47
CA CYS A 60 1.89 -6.04 -13.70
C CYS A 60 3.26 -5.33 -13.73
N SER A 61 4.20 -5.77 -12.90
CA SER A 61 5.55 -5.20 -12.88
C SER A 61 6.30 -5.53 -14.18
N ALA A 62 6.16 -6.74 -14.71
CA ALA A 62 6.69 -7.11 -16.03
C ALA A 62 6.12 -6.23 -17.17
N VAL A 63 4.83 -5.85 -17.10
CA VAL A 63 4.26 -4.87 -18.04
C VAL A 63 4.94 -3.51 -17.91
N LEU A 64 5.15 -3.04 -16.67
CA LEU A 64 5.72 -1.73 -16.39
C LEU A 64 7.23 -1.64 -16.70
N GLU A 65 7.93 -2.77 -16.78
CA GLU A 65 9.30 -2.83 -17.30
C GLU A 65 9.35 -2.54 -18.80
N LEU A 66 8.34 -3.01 -19.55
CA LEU A 66 8.22 -2.80 -20.99
C LEU A 66 7.61 -1.43 -21.33
N ASP A 67 6.56 -1.03 -20.61
CA ASP A 67 5.91 0.28 -20.73
C ASP A 67 5.72 0.90 -19.35
N ARG A 68 6.66 1.78 -18.97
CA ARG A 68 6.65 2.45 -17.66
C ARG A 68 5.44 3.34 -17.44
N LYS A 69 4.75 3.79 -18.50
CA LYS A 69 3.60 4.69 -18.43
C LYS A 69 2.28 3.96 -18.72
N HIS A 70 2.27 2.63 -18.67
CA HIS A 70 1.07 1.85 -18.90
C HIS A 70 0.02 2.05 -17.80
N SER A 71 -0.93 2.96 -18.02
CA SER A 71 -1.97 3.29 -17.04
C SER A 71 -2.78 2.07 -16.58
N GLY A 72 -3.03 1.12 -17.48
CA GLY A 72 -3.74 -0.12 -17.15
C GLY A 72 -3.01 -0.96 -16.11
N ALA A 73 -1.69 -1.13 -16.26
CA ALA A 73 -0.88 -1.94 -15.34
C ALA A 73 -0.65 -1.22 -14.01
N LEU A 74 -0.44 0.10 -14.03
CA LEU A 74 -0.37 0.90 -12.79
C LEU A 74 -1.67 0.76 -11.98
N MET A 75 -2.82 0.86 -12.64
CA MET A 75 -4.12 0.72 -11.98
C MET A 75 -4.32 -0.70 -11.44
N LEU A 76 -4.03 -1.71 -12.25
CA LEU A 76 -4.21 -3.11 -11.86
C LEU A 76 -3.27 -3.50 -10.71
N ARG A 77 -2.02 -3.04 -10.74
CA ARG A 77 -1.05 -3.26 -9.66
C ARG A 77 -1.48 -2.56 -8.38
N ALA A 78 -1.93 -1.29 -8.46
CA ALA A 78 -2.46 -0.58 -7.31
C ALA A 78 -3.63 -1.32 -6.66
N GLN A 79 -4.60 -1.80 -7.46
CA GLN A 79 -5.72 -2.61 -6.95
C GLN A 79 -5.25 -3.91 -6.29
N THR A 80 -4.27 -4.57 -6.89
CA THR A 80 -3.67 -5.81 -6.36
C THR A 80 -2.98 -5.55 -5.02
N LEU A 81 -2.20 -4.48 -4.92
CA LEU A 81 -1.49 -4.07 -3.71
C LEU A 81 -2.46 -3.67 -2.59
N VAL A 82 -3.58 -3.03 -2.93
CA VAL A 82 -4.67 -2.76 -1.98
C VAL A 82 -5.25 -4.05 -1.42
N ALA A 83 -5.46 -5.07 -2.25
CA ALA A 83 -5.92 -6.38 -1.78
C ALA A 83 -4.89 -7.06 -0.86
N MET A 84 -3.60 -6.79 -1.08
CA MET A 84 -2.50 -7.21 -0.20
C MET A 84 -2.32 -6.35 1.06
N LYS A 85 -3.11 -5.28 1.23
CA LYS A 85 -2.97 -4.25 2.27
C LYS A 85 -1.65 -3.49 2.24
N ASP A 86 -0.92 -3.52 1.12
CA ASP A 86 0.24 -2.67 0.90
C ASP A 86 -0.21 -1.33 0.31
N TYR A 87 -0.73 -0.47 1.18
CA TYR A 87 -1.28 0.82 0.79
C TYR A 87 -0.20 1.82 0.37
N HIS A 88 1.03 1.69 0.87
CA HIS A 88 2.14 2.58 0.50
C HIS A 88 2.55 2.37 -0.96
N SER A 89 2.80 1.12 -1.37
CA SER A 89 3.13 0.80 -2.76
C SER A 89 1.97 1.11 -3.70
N ALA A 90 0.72 0.85 -3.27
CA ALA A 90 -0.45 1.22 -4.06
C ALA A 90 -0.55 2.74 -4.28
N LEU A 91 -0.29 3.54 -3.23
CA LEU A 91 -0.32 5.00 -3.33
C LEU A 91 0.75 5.54 -4.28
N PHE A 92 1.93 4.92 -4.31
CA PHE A 92 2.99 5.26 -5.26
C PHE A 92 2.51 5.11 -6.71
N ASP A 93 1.89 3.99 -7.05
CA ASP A 93 1.36 3.76 -8.40
C ASP A 93 0.22 4.71 -8.76
N VAL A 94 -0.66 5.01 -7.80
CA VAL A 94 -1.76 5.97 -7.99
C VAL A 94 -1.24 7.39 -8.20
N ASN A 95 -0.17 7.80 -7.51
CA ASN A 95 0.45 9.11 -7.74
C ASN A 95 0.98 9.21 -9.17
N ARG A 96 1.64 8.17 -9.68
CA ARG A 96 2.09 8.10 -11.07
C ARG A 96 0.92 8.17 -12.07
N LEU A 97 -0.22 7.55 -11.76
CA LEU A 97 -1.43 7.67 -12.57
C LEU A 97 -1.97 9.11 -12.62
N ILE A 98 -1.93 9.83 -11.49
CA ILE A 98 -2.34 11.23 -11.43
C ILE A 98 -1.37 12.11 -12.22
N GLU A 99 -0.07 11.83 -12.19
CA GLU A 99 0.91 12.54 -13.04
C GLU A 99 0.63 12.35 -14.54
N LEU A 100 0.20 11.16 -14.94
CA LEU A 100 -0.15 10.85 -16.33
C LEU A 100 -1.49 11.49 -16.75
N ASN A 101 -2.48 11.52 -15.85
CA ASN A 101 -3.77 12.16 -16.12
C ASN A 101 -4.31 12.90 -14.88
N PRO A 102 -3.93 14.18 -14.71
CA PRO A 102 -4.30 14.96 -13.53
C PRO A 102 -5.79 15.27 -13.40
N SER A 103 -6.55 15.24 -14.50
CA SER A 103 -7.98 15.55 -14.50
C SER A 103 -8.86 14.35 -14.12
N SER A 104 -8.27 13.16 -13.94
CA SER A 104 -9.00 11.95 -13.59
C SER A 104 -9.48 11.96 -12.13
N ASP A 105 -10.77 12.18 -11.93
CA ASP A 105 -11.42 12.06 -10.61
C ASP A 105 -11.28 10.65 -10.02
N VAL A 106 -11.27 9.63 -10.87
CA VAL A 106 -11.10 8.23 -10.46
C VAL A 106 -9.79 8.05 -9.69
N TYR A 107 -8.70 8.66 -10.18
CA TYR A 107 -7.38 8.51 -9.55
C TYR A 107 -7.28 9.32 -8.26
N ARG A 108 -7.84 10.55 -8.24
CA ARG A 108 -7.89 11.38 -7.04
C ARG A 108 -8.72 10.75 -5.93
N ASN A 109 -9.87 10.18 -6.28
CA ASN A 109 -10.73 9.47 -5.33
C ASN A 109 -10.05 8.21 -4.77
N LEU A 110 -9.37 7.44 -5.62
CA LEU A 110 -8.58 6.29 -5.16
C LEU A 110 -7.45 6.73 -4.22
N GLN A 111 -6.70 7.77 -4.59
CA GLN A 111 -5.62 8.33 -3.76
C GLN A 111 -6.12 8.77 -2.39
N ALA A 112 -7.25 9.49 -2.33
CA ALA A 112 -7.87 9.92 -1.09
C ALA A 112 -8.24 8.72 -0.20
N ARG A 113 -8.88 7.70 -0.77
CA ARG A 113 -9.22 6.46 -0.05
C ARG A 113 -7.97 5.77 0.53
N LEU A 114 -6.89 5.68 -0.24
CA LEU A 114 -5.63 5.07 0.23
C LEU A 114 -4.98 5.87 1.37
N ARG A 115 -5.00 7.20 1.30
CA ARG A 115 -4.51 8.04 2.39
C ARG A 115 -5.33 7.86 3.66
N THR A 116 -6.65 7.74 3.56
CA THR A 116 -7.50 7.42 4.71
C THR A 116 -7.15 6.05 5.29
N GLN A 117 -6.99 5.01 4.46
CA GLN A 117 -6.60 3.67 4.94
C GLN A 117 -5.25 3.69 5.67
N LEU A 118 -4.27 4.44 5.16
CA LEU A 118 -2.98 4.63 5.83
C LEU A 118 -3.10 5.38 7.16
N SER A 119 -3.96 6.39 7.24
CA SER A 119 -4.22 7.13 8.49
C SER A 119 -4.99 6.32 9.53
N LEU A 120 -5.78 5.33 9.09
CA LEU A 120 -6.56 4.44 9.97
C LEU A 120 -5.78 3.19 10.38
N ALA A 121 -4.64 2.91 9.74
CA ALA A 121 -3.79 1.79 10.12
C ALA A 121 -3.35 1.98 11.58
N PRO A 122 -3.60 1.01 12.47
CA PRO A 122 -3.15 1.10 13.86
C PRO A 122 -1.65 1.38 13.89
N ILE A 123 -1.23 2.35 14.71
CA ILE A 123 0.18 2.56 15.01
C ILE A 123 0.68 1.21 15.51
N PRO A 124 1.72 0.59 14.90
CA PRO A 124 2.30 -0.61 15.48
C PRO A 124 2.77 -0.21 16.87
N GLU A 125 2.09 -0.74 17.90
CA GLU A 125 2.57 -0.64 19.27
C GLU A 125 3.99 -1.18 19.22
N SER A 126 4.94 -0.27 19.43
CA SER A 126 6.37 -0.50 19.33
C SER A 126 6.71 -1.78 20.08
N GLU A 127 7.26 -2.77 19.37
CA GLU A 127 7.88 -3.93 19.99
C GLU A 127 8.76 -3.44 21.13
N GLU A 128 8.44 -3.93 22.32
CA GLU A 128 8.89 -3.41 23.60
C GLU A 128 10.39 -3.18 23.65
N GLU A 129 10.72 -2.01 24.16
CA GLU A 129 11.93 -1.62 24.84
C GLU A 129 12.54 -2.81 25.63
N VAL A 130 13.45 -3.56 25.00
CA VAL A 130 14.39 -4.42 25.74
C VAL A 130 15.35 -3.49 26.47
N LEU A 131 14.92 -3.05 27.65
CA LEU A 131 15.70 -2.31 28.63
C LEU A 131 16.99 -3.10 28.90
N ALA A 132 18.09 -2.58 28.34
CA ALA A 132 19.41 -2.85 28.85
C ALA A 132 19.56 -2.10 30.19
N SER A 133 19.42 -2.83 31.29
CA SER A 133 19.87 -2.44 32.64
C SER A 133 19.99 -3.73 33.47
N ASP A 134 20.97 -3.99 34.32
CA ASP A 134 22.29 -3.41 34.54
C ASP A 134 23.03 -4.41 35.47
N ALA A 135 24.35 -4.30 35.53
CA ALA A 135 25.22 -4.65 36.67
C ALA A 135 25.45 -6.12 37.11
N GLU A 136 26.65 -6.61 36.77
CA GLU A 136 27.69 -7.16 37.65
C GLU A 136 27.35 -7.41 39.14
N GLU A 137 27.57 -8.66 39.62
CA GLU A 137 28.25 -8.89 40.90
C GLU A 137 29.03 -10.22 40.93
N THR A 138 30.34 -10.09 41.15
CA THR A 138 31.38 -11.09 41.49
C THR A 138 30.98 -11.94 42.74
N GLN A 139 31.44 -13.16 43.05
CA GLN A 139 32.82 -13.63 43.23
C GLN A 139 32.86 -15.11 43.72
N SER A 140 33.82 -15.90 43.19
CA SER A 140 34.59 -17.00 43.83
C SER A 140 33.94 -18.28 44.43
N ARG A 141 34.26 -19.46 43.86
CA ARG A 141 35.13 -20.52 44.47
C ARG A 141 35.18 -21.79 43.58
N SER A 142 36.37 -22.17 43.13
CA SER A 142 36.73 -23.47 42.52
C SER A 142 37.27 -24.45 43.60
N PRO A 143 37.78 -25.67 43.31
CA PRO A 143 37.60 -26.64 42.20
C PRO A 143 37.39 -28.11 42.69
N VAL A 144 37.00 -29.11 41.86
CA VAL A 144 37.52 -30.51 41.93
C VAL A 144 37.38 -31.22 40.57
N THR A 145 38.46 -31.92 40.21
CA THR A 145 38.83 -32.71 39.02
C THR A 145 38.05 -34.03 38.78
N ARG A 146 37.97 -34.49 37.51
CA ARG A 146 38.43 -35.85 37.07
C ARG A 146 38.30 -36.11 35.54
N LYS A 147 39.47 -36.22 34.87
CA LYS A 147 39.97 -37.22 33.87
C LYS A 147 38.96 -37.84 32.86
N SER A 148 39.01 -37.57 31.55
CA SER A 148 39.88 -38.14 30.45
C SER A 148 39.01 -38.95 29.44
N PRO A 149 39.46 -39.36 28.24
CA PRO A 149 40.25 -38.68 27.20
C PRO A 149 39.72 -38.86 25.73
N MET A 150 40.30 -38.10 24.81
CA MET A 150 40.67 -38.42 23.40
C MET A 150 39.67 -39.12 22.44
N ASN A 151 39.33 -38.43 21.35
CA ASN A 151 39.53 -38.98 20.00
C ASN A 151 39.88 -37.87 19.00
N VAL A 152 40.74 -38.20 18.04
CA VAL A 152 41.50 -37.30 17.16
C VAL A 152 41.15 -37.53 15.69
N SER A 153 41.22 -36.43 14.92
CA SER A 153 41.54 -36.31 13.48
C SER A 153 40.43 -36.51 12.42
N PRO A 154 40.56 -35.91 11.20
CA PRO A 154 41.28 -34.68 10.84
C PRO A 154 40.55 -33.71 9.87
N THR A 155 41.05 -32.47 9.94
CA THR A 155 41.07 -31.30 9.06
C THR A 155 40.82 -31.45 7.54
N GLN A 156 40.07 -30.49 6.97
CA GLN A 156 40.44 -29.81 5.72
C GLN A 156 40.35 -28.28 5.89
N LYS A 157 41.43 -27.60 5.46
CA LYS A 157 41.73 -26.17 5.58
C LYS A 157 41.20 -25.39 4.37
N PHE A 158 40.76 -24.15 4.58
CA PHE A 158 40.92 -23.05 3.63
C PHE A 158 41.41 -21.79 4.37
N PRO A 159 42.29 -20.95 3.79
CA PRO A 159 42.99 -19.89 4.51
C PRO A 159 42.26 -18.55 4.45
N ILE A 160 42.26 -17.86 5.59
CA ILE A 160 41.96 -16.43 5.74
C ILE A 160 43.30 -15.71 5.78
N HIS A 161 43.48 -14.70 4.92
CA HIS A 161 44.64 -13.81 4.98
C HIS A 161 44.22 -12.55 5.74
N GLU A 162 44.75 -12.43 6.95
CA GLU A 162 44.74 -11.24 7.79
C GLU A 162 46.06 -10.49 7.55
N SER A 163 46.01 -9.18 7.34
CA SER A 163 47.19 -8.33 7.43
C SER A 163 46.81 -7.02 8.11
N THR A 164 47.40 -6.85 9.28
CA THR A 164 47.29 -5.73 10.22
C THR A 164 48.27 -4.61 9.85
N GLN A 165 48.06 -3.43 10.47
CA GLN A 165 49.00 -2.33 10.74
C GLN A 165 49.23 -1.35 9.57
N GLU A 166 49.30 -0.01 9.75
CA GLU A 166 49.53 0.85 10.92
C GLU A 166 49.20 2.33 10.53
N SER A 167 48.88 3.18 11.51
CA SER A 167 48.80 4.66 11.42
C SER A 167 50.21 5.29 11.37
N PRO A 168 50.38 6.62 11.10
CA PRO A 168 50.25 7.64 12.16
C PRO A 168 49.78 9.07 11.74
N ASN A 169 49.17 9.79 12.71
CA ASN A 169 49.32 11.21 13.16
C ASN A 169 49.81 12.31 12.17
N SER A 170 49.43 13.60 12.24
CA SER A 170 48.87 14.49 13.28
C SER A 170 48.54 15.89 12.71
N GLU A 171 47.99 16.75 13.58
CA GLU A 171 47.93 18.24 13.57
C GLU A 171 46.60 18.84 13.09
N SER A 172 45.65 19.19 13.96
CA SER A 172 45.59 20.27 14.97
C SER A 172 45.46 21.68 14.39
N SER A 173 44.29 22.30 14.59
CA SER A 173 44.14 23.75 14.81
C SER A 173 42.79 24.03 15.47
N SER A 174 42.90 24.67 16.62
CA SER A 174 41.89 25.08 17.59
C SER A 174 41.26 26.44 17.30
N SER A 175 40.02 26.64 17.73
CA SER A 175 39.51 27.89 18.37
C SER A 175 38.05 27.64 18.81
N SER A 176 37.80 27.40 20.10
CA SER A 176 37.48 28.39 21.15
C SER A 176 36.01 28.82 21.21
N SER A 177 35.24 28.05 21.98
CA SER A 177 34.38 28.44 23.12
C SER A 177 33.76 29.83 23.22
N GLN A 178 32.43 29.85 23.36
CA GLN A 178 31.55 30.69 24.21
C GLN A 178 30.12 30.16 23.96
N GLY A 179 29.16 29.95 24.87
CA GLY A 179 28.97 30.14 26.30
C GLY A 179 27.51 29.72 26.58
N ILE A 180 27.24 29.12 27.73
CA ILE A 180 25.93 28.61 28.15
C ILE A 180 24.94 29.76 28.37
N SER A 181 23.71 29.62 27.86
CA SER A 181 22.54 30.27 28.48
C SER A 181 21.28 29.46 28.22
N THR A 182 20.82 28.81 29.28
CA THR A 182 19.56 28.08 29.37
C THR A 182 18.38 29.07 29.41
N SER A 183 17.52 29.05 28.40
CA SER A 183 16.18 29.64 28.49
C SER A 183 15.12 28.62 28.08
N HIS A 184 14.34 28.17 29.06
CA HIS A 184 13.09 27.44 28.85
C HIS A 184 12.16 28.22 27.90
N PRO A 185 11.60 27.61 26.85
CA PRO A 185 10.41 28.15 26.22
C PRO A 185 9.20 27.80 27.09
N LYS A 186 8.61 28.85 27.67
CA LYS A 186 7.30 28.87 28.31
C LYS A 186 6.23 28.24 27.41
N GLY A 187 5.40 27.41 28.04
CA GLY A 187 3.95 27.40 27.85
C GLY A 187 3.43 26.96 26.49
N TRP A 188 2.73 25.83 26.46
CA TRP A 188 1.74 25.56 25.42
C TRP A 188 0.65 26.64 25.52
N ASP A 189 0.74 27.68 24.70
CA ASP A 189 -0.32 28.67 24.59
C ASP A 189 -1.61 27.98 24.13
N ALA A 190 -2.57 27.92 25.05
CA ALA A 190 -3.89 27.37 24.79
C ALA A 190 -4.58 28.21 23.70
N LYS A 191 -4.83 27.59 22.55
CA LYS A 191 -5.67 28.20 21.49
C LYS A 191 -7.01 28.62 22.12
N PRO A 192 -7.40 29.90 22.09
CA PRO A 192 -8.67 30.33 22.66
C PRO A 192 -9.82 29.66 21.89
N LYS A 193 -10.73 29.01 22.63
CA LYS A 193 -11.95 28.42 22.07
C LYS A 193 -12.72 29.51 21.30
N PRO A 194 -13.27 29.23 20.11
CA PRO A 194 -14.12 30.18 19.43
C PRO A 194 -15.32 30.51 20.32
N LYS A 195 -15.55 31.81 20.56
CA LYS A 195 -16.75 32.30 21.24
C LYS A 195 -17.97 31.83 20.44
N GLY A 196 -18.92 31.27 21.18
CA GLY A 196 -19.95 30.38 20.66
C GLY A 196 -20.77 30.92 19.51
N HIS A 197 -21.12 30.00 18.62
CA HIS A 197 -22.41 29.94 17.96
C HIS A 197 -22.86 28.47 17.96
N SER A 198 -23.46 28.03 19.07
CA SER A 198 -24.37 26.88 19.07
C SER A 198 -25.65 27.29 19.78
N GLY A 199 -26.30 28.33 19.26
CA GLY A 199 -27.72 28.60 19.54
C GLY A 199 -28.61 27.70 18.68
N LEU A 200 -28.26 26.41 18.58
CA LEU A 200 -29.14 25.41 17.98
C LEU A 200 -30.12 25.00 19.08
N ASP A 201 -31.31 25.60 19.03
CA ASP A 201 -32.44 25.20 19.85
C ASP A 201 -32.95 23.83 19.36
N TYR A 202 -32.60 22.79 20.10
CA TYR A 202 -33.00 21.41 19.83
C TYR A 202 -34.47 21.12 20.19
N SER A 203 -35.22 22.11 20.69
CA SER A 203 -36.65 21.95 21.03
C SER A 203 -37.56 21.78 19.80
N ARG A 204 -37.00 21.81 18.58
CA ARG A 204 -37.75 21.65 17.33
C ARG A 204 -37.79 20.21 16.79
N TRP A 205 -37.09 19.26 17.40
CA TRP A 205 -37.00 17.88 16.92
C TRP A 205 -37.82 16.86 17.75
N ASP A 206 -38.53 17.33 18.79
CA ASP A 206 -39.28 16.47 19.73
C ASP A 206 -40.78 16.35 19.39
N LYS A 207 -41.15 16.55 18.12
CA LYS A 207 -42.48 16.20 17.60
C LYS A 207 -42.32 15.37 16.34
N VAL A 208 -42.02 14.10 16.56
CA VAL A 208 -42.36 13.06 15.59
C VAL A 208 -43.81 12.68 15.94
N GLU A 209 -44.75 13.15 15.14
CA GLU A 209 -46.09 12.57 15.16
C GLU A 209 -45.95 11.21 14.48
N SER A 210 -46.22 10.15 15.23
CA SER A 210 -46.36 8.80 14.70
C SER A 210 -47.62 8.74 13.84
N ASP A 211 -47.50 9.17 12.59
CA ASP A 211 -48.51 8.90 11.57
C ASP A 211 -48.29 7.46 11.08
N SER A 212 -48.77 6.52 11.90
CA SER A 212 -48.95 5.13 11.51
C SER A 212 -50.20 5.07 10.63
N SER A 213 -50.07 5.48 9.37
CA SER A 213 -51.07 5.19 8.34
C SER A 213 -50.90 3.74 7.92
N ASP A 214 -51.86 2.95 8.36
CA ASP A 214 -52.25 1.65 7.83
C ASP A 214 -52.61 1.85 6.36
N ASP A 215 -51.78 1.37 5.43
CA ASP A 215 -52.11 1.39 4.00
C ASP A 215 -51.88 -0.01 3.42
N GLU A 216 -52.99 -0.54 2.93
CA GLU A 216 -53.28 -1.87 2.40
C GLU A 216 -52.33 -2.29 1.27
N GLU A 217 -52.18 -3.61 1.15
CA GLU A 217 -51.43 -4.29 0.10
C GLU A 217 -52.13 -4.10 -1.27
N ASP A 218 -51.54 -3.28 -2.15
CA ASP A 218 -51.86 -3.30 -3.59
C ASP A 218 -50.64 -3.80 -4.39
N GLU A 219 -50.81 -4.98 -5.00
CA GLU A 219 -49.94 -5.59 -5.99
C GLU A 219 -49.79 -4.72 -7.25
N ASP A 220 -48.61 -4.82 -7.88
CA ASP A 220 -48.28 -4.40 -9.25
C ASP A 220 -48.34 -2.90 -9.62
N SER A 221 -47.21 -2.20 -9.48
CA SER A 221 -46.91 -1.04 -10.33
C SER A 221 -45.40 -0.81 -10.51
N GLU A 222 -44.91 -1.09 -11.72
CA GLU A 222 -43.57 -0.72 -12.18
C GLU A 222 -43.32 0.80 -12.06
N PRO A 223 -42.12 1.25 -11.65
CA PRO A 223 -41.83 2.69 -11.57
C PRO A 223 -41.61 3.29 -12.97
N GLN A 224 -42.60 4.01 -13.49
CA GLN A 224 -42.45 4.87 -14.67
C GLN A 224 -41.68 6.16 -14.34
N TYR A 225 -40.37 6.15 -14.60
CA TYR A 225 -39.56 7.36 -14.59
C TYR A 225 -39.92 8.28 -15.77
N ARG A 226 -40.58 9.42 -15.50
CA ARG A 226 -40.79 10.51 -16.46
C ARG A 226 -39.84 11.68 -16.17
N PHE A 227 -38.77 11.78 -16.95
CA PHE A 227 -37.89 12.95 -16.94
C PHE A 227 -38.59 14.13 -17.61
N ARG A 228 -38.92 15.18 -16.84
CA ARG A 228 -39.36 16.47 -17.37
C ARG A 228 -38.13 17.33 -17.71
N LEU A 229 -37.73 17.34 -18.97
CA LEU A 229 -36.79 18.33 -19.49
C LEU A 229 -37.46 19.71 -19.51
N ARG A 230 -37.00 20.63 -18.65
CA ARG A 230 -37.32 22.06 -18.78
C ARG A 230 -36.30 22.68 -19.73
N THR A 231 -36.71 23.00 -20.94
CA THR A 231 -35.90 23.80 -21.87
C THR A 231 -35.87 25.25 -21.39
N VAL A 232 -34.70 25.73 -20.98
CA VAL A 232 -34.48 27.14 -20.68
C VAL A 232 -34.36 27.88 -22.01
N GLY A 233 -35.32 28.75 -22.32
CA GLY A 233 -35.35 29.52 -23.55
C GLY A 233 -34.22 30.55 -23.59
N VAL A 234 -33.36 30.47 -24.61
CA VAL A 234 -32.34 31.48 -24.90
C VAL A 234 -32.98 32.53 -25.81
N ARG A 235 -32.99 33.80 -25.38
CA ARG A 235 -33.44 34.92 -26.21
C ARG A 235 -32.30 35.37 -27.13
N PRO A 236 -32.58 35.66 -28.42
CA PRO A 236 -31.56 36.21 -29.32
C PRO A 236 -31.26 37.67 -28.94
N VAL A 237 -29.99 38.05 -29.05
CA VAL A 237 -29.51 39.42 -28.92
C VAL A 237 -29.59 40.06 -30.30
N THR A 238 -30.39 41.11 -30.43
CA THR A 238 -30.41 42.04 -31.58
C THR A 238 -30.16 43.44 -31.07
#